data_AF-A0A955D7A6-F1
#
_entry.id   AF-A0A955D7A6-F1
#
_cell.length_a   1.000
_cell.length_b   1.000
_cell.length_c   1.000
_cell.angle_alpha   90.00
_cell.angle_beta   90.00
_cell.angle_gamma   90.00
#
_symmetry.space_group_name_H-M   'P 1'
#
loop_
_entity.id
_entity.type
_entity.pdbx_description
1 polymer ?
#
loop_
_entity_poly.entity_id
_entity_poly.type
_entity_poly.pdbx_seq_one_letter_code
_entity_poly.pdbx_strand_id
1 'polypeptide(L)'
;MESGTTDSGPAGGAPRRRMSKWLLTAILVAPVLVVAALLYLIQGSINSGTKLAGPPVGAGAGHTGMANEYMHRDAPEDPNTPASEPAADPNEPASAGGAPDDPNTPVSVAAGEDGTENASPGEPTGDQTGEQIVEQSAEQPAAQPSTTPTTVSADLVRPETLPQGFVLVVDDVTRQASDAEPIYLASSWNGWDPMDPARQLERRSDGKWQIVLTPPEADAASIAFKFTMGGWDREELNSDGDAIANRLLEPVDRSRLAAGERPVIELAVIRFRTPAEARAPRSEIERPIEATGTVVRLELVGGAGRAAGTVRNAQVWLPPGYSDPANAQRRYPVLYMLDGQNLFQTPPGGFGEWHADETATRLIEEGRIEPLIIVGIPHAGLYRSDEYLPFSWIPNADASGAAFEAWLLGHVMPRVERAFRVQTGAEHTGIGGASLGGVMSVFIGTRHPDVFGRMLAESVSTMGGPTGEFSMFVNGREEWPRRVFIGMGGREAREIASTDNDAYVEWARSLERRALATSRPPEVKIVVVPEHAHNEDAWAARLPEALEFLFPAR
;
A
#
# COMPACT_ATOMS: atom_id res chain seq x y z
N MET A 1 75.48 0.45 -21.57
CA MET A 1 75.91 -0.89 -22.03
C MET A 1 74.65 -1.63 -22.49
N GLU A 2 74.86 -2.71 -23.23
CA GLU A 2 73.96 -3.84 -23.61
C GLU A 2 72.58 -4.00 -22.93
N SER A 3 71.57 -4.63 -23.55
CA SER A 3 71.36 -5.06 -24.96
C SER A 3 69.93 -5.61 -25.16
N GLY A 4 69.48 -5.69 -26.42
CA GLY A 4 68.75 -6.84 -27.02
C GLY A 4 67.27 -7.08 -26.64
N THR A 5 66.29 -7.06 -27.58
CA THR A 5 65.93 -8.11 -28.59
C THR A 5 65.44 -9.44 -27.96
N THR A 6 64.33 -10.08 -28.35
CA THR A 6 63.40 -9.85 -29.49
C THR A 6 62.04 -10.58 -29.32
N ASP A 7 61.00 -10.00 -29.90
CA ASP A 7 59.92 -10.61 -30.71
C ASP A 7 59.56 -12.11 -30.59
N SER A 8 58.27 -12.42 -30.37
CA SER A 8 57.55 -13.50 -31.08
C SER A 8 56.04 -13.59 -30.72
N GLY A 9 55.23 -13.98 -31.71
CA GLY A 9 53.92 -14.62 -31.55
C GLY A 9 53.76 -15.69 -32.66
N PRO A 10 52.56 -16.19 -33.00
CA PRO A 10 51.27 -16.15 -32.29
C PRO A 10 50.59 -17.54 -32.17
N ALA A 11 49.65 -17.75 -31.23
CA ALA A 11 48.61 -18.80 -31.31
C ALA A 11 47.50 -18.59 -30.25
N GLY A 12 46.24 -18.92 -30.57
CA GLY A 12 45.15 -18.86 -29.57
C GLY A 12 43.69 -18.90 -30.11
N GLY A 13 43.44 -19.39 -31.33
CA GLY A 13 42.11 -19.35 -31.93
C GLY A 13 41.18 -20.46 -31.44
N ALA A 14 40.07 -20.11 -30.77
CA ALA A 14 39.01 -21.04 -30.41
C ALA A 14 38.27 -21.59 -31.65
N PRO A 15 37.84 -22.87 -31.67
CA PRO A 15 37.29 -23.51 -32.86
C PRO A 15 35.85 -23.02 -33.18
N ARG A 16 35.72 -22.18 -34.21
CA ARG A 16 34.40 -21.87 -34.82
C ARG A 16 33.79 -23.14 -35.41
N ARG A 17 32.89 -23.80 -34.67
CA ARG A 17 32.05 -24.90 -35.17
C ARG A 17 31.22 -24.42 -36.37
N ARG A 18 31.60 -24.81 -37.59
CA ARG A 18 30.74 -24.67 -38.76
C ARG A 18 29.54 -25.59 -38.59
N MET A 19 28.35 -25.03 -38.34
CA MET A 19 27.09 -25.76 -38.51
C MET A 19 27.02 -26.31 -39.94
N SER A 20 26.50 -27.52 -40.10
CA SER A 20 26.31 -28.10 -41.43
C SER A 20 25.24 -27.31 -42.18
N LYS A 21 25.40 -27.18 -43.51
CA LYS A 21 24.40 -26.49 -44.35
C LYS A 21 22.99 -27.11 -44.20
N TRP A 22 22.92 -28.42 -43.99
CA TRP A 22 21.70 -29.16 -43.69
C TRP A 22 21.00 -28.66 -42.41
N LEU A 23 21.75 -28.44 -41.32
CA LEU A 23 21.17 -27.96 -40.06
C LEU A 23 20.64 -26.53 -40.18
N LEU A 24 21.38 -25.65 -40.90
CA LEU A 24 20.92 -24.27 -41.14
C LEU A 24 19.69 -24.23 -42.07
N THR A 25 19.62 -25.13 -43.05
CA THR A 25 18.44 -25.27 -43.92
C THR A 25 17.23 -25.79 -43.14
N ALA A 26 17.42 -26.76 -42.25
CA ALA A 26 16.34 -27.28 -41.40
C ALA A 26 15.76 -26.18 -40.49
N ILE A 27 16.61 -25.36 -39.86
CA ILE A 27 16.21 -24.26 -38.98
C ILE A 27 15.42 -23.17 -39.75
N LEU A 28 15.77 -22.89 -41.01
CA LEU A 28 15.07 -21.88 -41.82
C LEU A 28 13.80 -22.40 -42.50
N VAL A 29 13.75 -23.68 -42.87
CA VAL A 29 12.61 -24.25 -43.63
C VAL A 29 11.52 -24.80 -42.72
N ALA A 30 11.86 -25.36 -41.55
CA ALA A 30 10.86 -25.93 -40.64
C ALA A 30 9.78 -24.92 -40.17
N PRO A 31 10.11 -23.67 -39.76
CA PRO A 31 9.09 -22.69 -39.37
C PRO A 31 8.13 -22.35 -40.52
N VAL A 32 8.66 -22.21 -41.74
CA VAL A 32 7.86 -21.90 -42.94
C VAL A 32 6.90 -23.05 -43.27
N LEU A 33 7.35 -24.30 -43.14
CA LEU A 33 6.48 -25.48 -43.34
C LEU A 33 5.41 -25.61 -42.25
N VAL A 34 5.72 -25.29 -40.99
CA VAL A 34 4.74 -25.28 -39.89
C VAL A 34 3.67 -24.20 -40.11
N VAL A 35 4.07 -22.98 -40.50
CA VAL A 35 3.14 -21.89 -40.83
C VAL A 35 2.28 -22.24 -42.06
N ALA A 36 2.88 -22.82 -43.11
CA ALA A 36 2.14 -23.28 -44.28
C ALA A 36 1.12 -24.39 -43.93
N ALA A 37 1.48 -25.32 -43.05
CA ALA A 37 0.57 -26.36 -42.56
C ALA A 37 -0.58 -25.78 -41.71
N LEU A 38 -0.30 -24.81 -40.83
CA LEU A 38 -1.33 -24.11 -40.06
C LEU A 38 -2.30 -23.38 -40.99
N LEU A 39 -1.79 -22.61 -41.96
CA LEU A 39 -2.62 -21.89 -42.93
C LEU A 39 -3.47 -22.84 -43.80
N TYR A 40 -2.92 -24.00 -44.19
CA TYR A 40 -3.66 -25.02 -44.92
C TYR A 40 -4.80 -25.64 -44.07
N LEU A 41 -4.54 -25.91 -42.77
CA LEU A 41 -5.56 -26.42 -41.84
C LEU A 41 -6.65 -25.36 -41.54
N ILE A 42 -6.28 -24.10 -41.38
CA ILE A 42 -7.21 -22.97 -41.19
C ILE A 42 -8.08 -22.79 -42.45
N GLN A 43 -7.48 -22.78 -43.65
CA GLN A 43 -8.22 -22.70 -44.90
C GLN A 43 -9.13 -23.92 -45.13
N GLY A 44 -8.69 -25.12 -44.74
CA GLY A 44 -9.51 -26.33 -44.74
C GLY A 44 -10.75 -26.19 -43.84
N SER A 45 -10.57 -25.72 -42.61
CA SER A 45 -11.65 -25.48 -41.64
C SER A 45 -12.65 -24.42 -42.12
N ILE A 46 -12.16 -23.31 -42.68
CA ILE A 46 -13.00 -22.26 -43.28
C ILE A 46 -13.82 -22.81 -44.46
N ASN A 47 -13.20 -23.63 -45.30
CA ASN A 47 -13.85 -24.21 -46.48
C ASN A 47 -14.81 -25.37 -46.17
N SER A 48 -14.73 -26.00 -44.99
CA SER A 48 -15.59 -27.14 -44.60
C SER A 48 -16.81 -26.76 -43.74
N GLY A 49 -16.87 -25.55 -43.19
CA GLY A 49 -18.03 -25.03 -42.45
C GLY A 49 -18.34 -25.72 -41.11
N THR A 50 -17.45 -26.60 -40.65
CA THR A 50 -17.63 -27.43 -39.45
C THR A 50 -17.16 -26.72 -38.18
N LYS A 51 -18.09 -26.32 -37.29
CA LYS A 51 -17.76 -25.89 -35.93
C LYS A 51 -17.13 -27.05 -35.15
N LEU A 52 -15.94 -26.84 -34.58
CA LEU A 52 -15.33 -27.76 -33.62
C LEU A 52 -15.95 -27.53 -32.23
N ALA A 53 -16.44 -28.61 -31.62
CA ALA A 53 -16.91 -28.64 -30.23
C ALA A 53 -15.80 -29.17 -29.30
N GLY A 54 -15.78 -28.70 -28.05
CA GLY A 54 -14.83 -29.16 -27.03
C GLY A 54 -15.17 -30.54 -26.44
N PRO A 55 -14.19 -31.25 -25.84
CA PRO A 55 -14.42 -32.53 -25.15
C PRO A 55 -15.25 -32.37 -23.85
N PRO A 56 -15.86 -33.47 -23.34
CA PRO A 56 -16.84 -33.41 -22.25
C PRO A 56 -16.21 -33.38 -20.84
N VAL A 57 -16.89 -32.71 -19.90
CA VAL A 57 -16.63 -32.80 -18.46
C VAL A 57 -17.47 -33.95 -17.87
N GLY A 58 -16.86 -34.84 -17.10
CA GLY A 58 -17.50 -36.06 -16.59
C GLY A 58 -17.74 -36.06 -15.08
N ALA A 59 -19.02 -36.21 -14.71
CA ALA A 59 -19.57 -36.80 -13.47
C ALA A 59 -18.87 -36.55 -12.11
N GLY A 60 -19.56 -35.85 -11.20
CA GLY A 60 -19.13 -35.68 -9.80
C GLY A 60 -20.21 -35.21 -8.81
N ALA A 61 -21.50 -35.42 -9.10
CA ALA A 61 -22.61 -34.91 -8.27
C ALA A 61 -23.22 -36.00 -7.37
N GLY A 62 -23.16 -35.80 -6.06
CA GLY A 62 -23.95 -36.56 -5.08
C GLY A 62 -25.26 -35.83 -4.74
N HIS A 63 -26.39 -36.54 -4.72
CA HIS A 63 -27.68 -35.95 -4.37
C HIS A 63 -27.87 -35.76 -2.86
N THR A 64 -28.12 -34.53 -2.43
CA THR A 64 -29.39 -34.12 -1.80
C THR A 64 -29.63 -32.62 -2.09
N GLY A 65 -30.85 -32.10 -2.21
CA GLY A 65 -32.14 -32.81 -2.20
C GLY A 65 -33.24 -32.12 -1.41
N MET A 66 -33.64 -30.90 -1.79
CA MET A 66 -34.95 -30.31 -1.48
C MET A 66 -35.22 -29.15 -2.46
N ALA A 67 -36.50 -28.83 -2.69
CA ALA A 67 -36.94 -27.78 -3.60
C ALA A 67 -37.88 -26.79 -2.91
N ASN A 68 -38.02 -25.60 -3.49
CA ASN A 68 -39.32 -24.94 -3.63
C ASN A 68 -39.28 -23.97 -4.81
N GLU A 69 -40.30 -24.03 -5.66
CA GLU A 69 -40.55 -23.08 -6.75
C GLU A 69 -41.22 -21.81 -6.22
N TYR A 70 -41.17 -20.70 -6.96
CA TYR A 70 -42.39 -19.92 -7.27
C TYR A 70 -42.21 -18.95 -8.46
N MET A 71 -42.68 -19.40 -9.63
CA MET A 71 -43.35 -18.65 -10.71
C MET A 71 -42.88 -17.22 -11.11
N HIS A 72 -42.30 -17.13 -12.31
CA HIS A 72 -42.66 -16.23 -13.43
C HIS A 72 -43.26 -14.83 -13.19
N ARG A 73 -42.68 -13.83 -13.89
CA ARG A 73 -43.35 -13.23 -15.08
C ARG A 73 -42.43 -12.39 -15.99
N ASP A 74 -42.55 -12.66 -17.28
CA ASP A 74 -42.15 -11.82 -18.43
C ASP A 74 -43.18 -10.66 -18.62
N ALA A 75 -43.03 -9.62 -19.45
CA ALA A 75 -42.09 -9.28 -20.54
C ALA A 75 -42.02 -7.72 -20.76
N PRO A 76 -41.24 -7.17 -21.72
CA PRO A 76 -40.96 -5.72 -21.86
C PRO A 76 -41.66 -4.98 -23.05
N GLU A 77 -41.71 -3.64 -23.00
CA GLU A 77 -41.94 -2.63 -24.08
C GLU A 77 -41.87 -1.22 -23.41
N ASP A 78 -41.61 -0.05 -24.03
CA ASP A 78 -41.14 0.41 -25.36
C ASP A 78 -40.53 1.85 -25.18
N PRO A 79 -39.42 2.26 -25.84
CA PRO A 79 -38.74 3.52 -25.49
C PRO A 79 -39.09 4.71 -26.41
N ASN A 80 -40.19 5.44 -26.14
CA ASN A 80 -40.44 6.76 -26.75
C ASN A 80 -41.46 7.66 -25.98
N THR A 81 -41.00 8.57 -25.13
CA THR A 81 -41.75 9.80 -24.72
C THR A 81 -40.77 10.88 -24.22
N PRO A 82 -40.82 12.14 -24.69
CA PRO A 82 -39.85 13.17 -24.32
C PRO A 82 -40.28 14.09 -23.16
N ALA A 83 -39.32 14.38 -22.28
CA ALA A 83 -39.12 15.56 -21.41
C ALA A 83 -40.32 16.36 -20.86
N SER A 84 -40.43 16.41 -19.52
CA SER A 84 -41.16 17.46 -18.79
C SER A 84 -40.56 17.71 -17.39
N GLU A 85 -40.05 18.92 -17.14
CA GLU A 85 -39.56 19.43 -15.85
C GLU A 85 -39.68 20.98 -15.86
N PRO A 86 -39.52 21.69 -14.71
CA PRO A 86 -39.14 21.22 -13.37
C PRO A 86 -40.19 21.49 -12.27
N ALA A 87 -39.94 20.94 -11.07
CA ALA A 87 -40.53 21.40 -9.82
C ALA A 87 -39.42 21.92 -8.88
N ALA A 88 -39.70 22.93 -8.06
CA ALA A 88 -38.68 23.71 -7.37
C ALA A 88 -38.25 23.15 -6.00
N ASP A 89 -36.98 23.38 -5.66
CA ASP A 89 -36.36 23.12 -4.36
C ASP A 89 -36.75 24.20 -3.31
N PRO A 90 -37.21 23.82 -2.10
CA PRO A 90 -37.55 24.77 -1.04
C PRO A 90 -36.64 24.69 0.20
N ASN A 91 -35.42 25.25 0.16
CA ASN A 91 -34.72 25.77 1.36
C ASN A 91 -33.45 26.63 1.08
N GLU A 92 -33.62 27.89 0.68
CA GLU A 92 -32.59 28.94 0.85
C GLU A 92 -33.19 30.19 1.54
N PRO A 93 -32.56 30.72 2.62
CA PRO A 93 -32.82 32.06 3.12
C PRO A 93 -31.87 33.08 2.45
N ALA A 94 -32.44 34.14 1.87
CA ALA A 94 -31.71 35.08 1.02
C ALA A 94 -30.71 35.99 1.77
N SER A 95 -29.70 36.48 1.03
CA SER A 95 -28.79 37.54 1.46
C SER A 95 -29.37 38.94 1.18
N ALA A 96 -29.03 39.90 2.05
CA ALA A 96 -29.28 41.33 1.83
C ALA A 96 -28.08 42.12 2.39
N GLY A 97 -27.46 42.95 1.57
CA GLY A 97 -26.29 43.76 1.95
C GLY A 97 -26.67 45.15 2.45
N GLY A 98 -25.89 45.68 3.40
CA GLY A 98 -26.05 47.04 3.90
C GLY A 98 -24.94 47.43 4.88
N ALA A 99 -24.09 48.37 4.47
CA ALA A 99 -23.03 49.00 5.26
C ALA A 99 -22.86 50.46 4.76
N PRO A 100 -22.17 51.37 5.46
CA PRO A 100 -21.41 51.20 6.72
C PRO A 100 -21.91 52.12 7.87
N ASP A 101 -21.23 52.08 9.03
CA ASP A 101 -20.63 53.27 9.68
C ASP A 101 -19.89 52.90 10.99
N ASP A 102 -18.81 53.63 11.30
CA ASP A 102 -18.04 53.62 12.57
C ASP A 102 -17.54 55.05 12.83
N PRO A 103 -17.69 55.59 14.06
CA PRO A 103 -16.46 55.97 14.79
C PRO A 103 -16.53 55.82 16.34
N ASN A 104 -15.83 54.82 16.86
CA ASN A 104 -14.66 54.98 17.74
C ASN A 104 -14.77 55.73 19.12
N THR A 105 -14.77 54.93 20.22
CA THR A 105 -14.23 55.19 21.62
C THR A 105 -14.77 56.34 22.51
N PRO A 106 -14.36 56.47 23.81
CA PRO A 106 -14.26 55.44 24.89
C PRO A 106 -14.84 55.89 26.27
N VAL A 107 -15.11 54.96 27.21
CA VAL A 107 -15.30 55.24 28.66
C VAL A 107 -14.70 54.12 29.53
N SER A 108 -14.28 54.42 30.77
CA SER A 108 -13.66 53.49 31.75
C SER A 108 -14.13 53.79 33.20
N VAL A 109 -13.46 53.20 34.22
CA VAL A 109 -13.54 53.47 35.69
C VAL A 109 -14.53 52.65 36.56
N ALA A 110 -14.08 51.44 36.95
CA ALA A 110 -13.76 50.96 38.31
C ALA A 110 -14.73 50.98 39.54
N ALA A 111 -14.59 49.90 40.35
CA ALA A 111 -14.35 49.84 41.82
C ALA A 111 -15.43 49.27 42.81
N GLY A 112 -14.97 48.33 43.66
CA GLY A 112 -15.44 48.04 45.05
C GLY A 112 -16.54 46.97 45.26
N GLU A 113 -16.59 46.20 46.37
CA GLU A 113 -15.54 45.80 47.36
C GLU A 113 -16.04 44.61 48.24
N ASP A 114 -15.28 44.22 49.29
CA ASP A 114 -15.46 43.09 50.25
C ASP A 114 -15.37 41.65 49.67
N GLY A 115 -14.86 40.60 50.35
CA GLY A 115 -14.33 40.38 51.72
C GLY A 115 -14.77 38.98 52.23
N THR A 116 -14.01 38.11 52.90
CA THR A 116 -12.68 38.14 53.56
C THR A 116 -12.03 36.74 53.67
N GLU A 117 -10.68 36.67 53.74
CA GLU A 117 -9.77 35.85 54.61
C GLU A 117 -10.21 34.50 55.27
N ASN A 118 -9.35 33.54 55.70
CA ASN A 118 -7.88 33.32 55.82
C ASN A 118 -7.63 31.76 55.96
N ALA A 119 -6.46 31.09 56.11
CA ALA A 119 -5.02 31.40 56.24
C ALA A 119 -4.14 30.16 55.84
N SER A 120 -2.82 30.24 56.03
CA SER A 120 -1.78 29.17 56.01
C SER A 120 -0.60 29.62 56.94
N PRO A 121 0.63 29.05 57.05
CA PRO A 121 1.23 27.78 56.59
C PRO A 121 2.07 27.05 57.70
N GLY A 122 2.96 26.09 57.35
CA GLY A 122 4.14 25.75 58.17
C GLY A 122 4.84 24.40 57.95
N GLU A 123 6.13 24.41 57.57
CA GLU A 123 7.11 23.30 57.75
C GLU A 123 7.90 23.48 59.08
N PRO A 124 8.66 22.48 59.59
CA PRO A 124 10.11 22.44 59.29
C PRO A 124 10.80 21.04 59.29
N THR A 125 12.12 21.07 59.07
CA THR A 125 13.13 19.98 58.91
C THR A 125 13.52 19.17 60.17
N GLY A 126 14.12 17.96 60.02
CA GLY A 126 15.23 17.54 60.92
C GLY A 126 15.53 16.05 61.26
N ASP A 127 16.28 15.34 60.40
CA ASP A 127 17.48 14.48 60.67
C ASP A 127 17.56 13.25 61.67
N GLN A 128 18.25 12.18 61.19
CA GLN A 128 19.00 11.03 61.79
C GLN A 128 18.43 9.86 62.64
N THR A 129 19.16 8.72 62.51
CA THR A 129 19.24 7.49 63.35
C THR A 129 17.99 6.58 63.46
N GLY A 130 18.09 5.26 63.65
CA GLY A 130 19.25 4.35 63.72
C GLY A 130 19.01 3.12 64.62
N GLU A 131 19.43 1.94 64.17
CA GLU A 131 19.67 0.68 64.93
C GLU A 131 18.52 -0.29 65.38
N GLN A 132 18.68 -1.54 64.89
CA GLN A 132 18.59 -2.85 65.57
C GLN A 132 17.27 -3.58 65.95
N ILE A 133 17.01 -4.68 65.21
CA ILE A 133 16.97 -6.10 65.64
C ILE A 133 16.16 -6.51 66.90
N VAL A 134 15.17 -7.40 66.71
CA VAL A 134 15.01 -8.69 67.44
C VAL A 134 14.42 -9.75 66.47
N GLU A 135 14.86 -11.01 66.58
CA GLU A 135 14.39 -12.16 65.80
C GLU A 135 13.18 -12.87 66.44
N GLN A 136 12.41 -13.63 65.65
CA GLN A 136 11.98 -14.97 66.11
C GLN A 136 11.63 -15.94 64.97
N SER A 137 12.29 -17.10 64.99
CA SER A 137 12.04 -18.29 64.15
C SER A 137 10.90 -19.14 64.78
N ALA A 138 10.43 -20.27 64.23
CA ALA A 138 10.86 -21.09 63.08
C ALA A 138 9.67 -21.92 62.55
N GLU A 139 9.78 -22.49 61.35
CA GLU A 139 9.95 -23.95 61.17
C GLU A 139 10.13 -24.34 59.68
N GLN A 140 10.86 -25.42 59.42
CA GLN A 140 11.16 -25.92 58.06
C GLN A 140 11.45 -27.43 58.10
N PRO A 141 10.83 -28.26 57.24
CA PRO A 141 11.24 -29.64 57.03
C PRO A 141 11.90 -29.88 55.65
N ALA A 142 13.23 -30.01 55.70
CA ALA A 142 14.06 -31.00 55.01
C ALA A 142 14.09 -31.17 53.46
N ALA A 143 15.33 -31.14 52.95
CA ALA A 143 15.90 -32.06 51.94
C ALA A 143 15.38 -32.03 50.48
N GLN A 144 16.10 -31.28 49.63
CA GLN A 144 16.26 -31.64 48.22
C GLN A 144 17.33 -32.75 48.06
N PRO A 145 17.15 -33.73 47.16
CA PRO A 145 18.25 -34.51 46.62
C PRO A 145 18.97 -33.72 45.52
N SER A 146 20.30 -33.66 45.55
CA SER A 146 21.09 -33.02 44.50
C SER A 146 21.01 -33.79 43.19
N THR A 147 20.49 -33.17 42.13
CA THR A 147 20.66 -33.65 40.74
C THR A 147 21.37 -32.59 39.91
N THR A 148 22.39 -33.03 39.16
CA THR A 148 23.19 -32.21 38.24
C THR A 148 22.31 -31.37 37.30
N PRO A 149 22.66 -30.11 36.97
CA PRO A 149 21.97 -29.35 35.94
C PRO A 149 22.15 -30.05 34.60
N THR A 150 21.16 -30.85 34.22
CA THR A 150 21.00 -31.30 32.84
C THR A 150 20.43 -30.13 32.07
N THR A 151 21.32 -29.28 31.55
CA THR A 151 20.95 -28.19 30.65
C THR A 151 20.46 -28.80 29.34
N VAL A 152 19.19 -29.18 29.30
CA VAL A 152 18.50 -29.53 28.06
C VAL A 152 18.45 -28.25 27.23
N SER A 153 19.36 -28.14 26.27
CA SER A 153 19.22 -27.16 25.20
C SER A 153 17.95 -27.54 24.44
N ALA A 154 16.89 -26.76 24.62
CA ALA A 154 15.69 -26.89 23.80
C ALA A 154 16.10 -26.71 22.33
N ASP A 155 15.72 -27.65 21.46
CA ASP A 155 15.95 -27.55 20.02
C ASP A 155 14.88 -26.62 19.45
N LEU A 156 15.02 -25.32 19.74
CA LEU A 156 14.07 -24.28 19.38
C LEU A 156 14.15 -24.02 17.86
N VAL A 157 13.12 -24.44 17.15
CA VAL A 157 12.99 -24.28 15.70
C VAL A 157 11.81 -23.38 15.38
N ARG A 158 11.91 -22.61 14.29
CA ARG A 158 10.75 -21.88 13.76
C ARG A 158 9.72 -22.89 13.24
N PRO A 159 8.42 -22.80 13.59
CA PRO A 159 7.38 -23.63 12.99
C PRO A 159 7.40 -23.67 11.46
N GLU A 160 7.80 -22.56 10.84
CA GLU A 160 7.91 -22.35 9.39
C GLU A 160 8.98 -23.20 8.70
N THR A 161 9.98 -23.73 9.41
CA THR A 161 11.02 -24.61 8.83
C THR A 161 10.69 -26.10 8.97
N LEU A 162 9.55 -26.45 9.57
CA LEU A 162 9.11 -27.83 9.72
C LEU A 162 8.39 -28.32 8.44
N PRO A 163 8.91 -29.32 7.70
CA PRO A 163 8.33 -29.75 6.43
C PRO A 163 6.97 -30.44 6.57
N GLN A 164 6.62 -30.95 7.76
CA GLN A 164 5.27 -31.42 8.05
C GLN A 164 4.26 -30.27 8.26
N GLY A 165 4.74 -29.05 8.50
CA GLY A 165 3.93 -27.88 8.85
C GLY A 165 3.47 -27.85 10.31
N PHE A 166 2.56 -26.94 10.61
CA PHE A 166 2.05 -26.65 11.95
C PHE A 166 0.54 -26.40 11.93
N VAL A 167 -0.07 -26.30 13.12
CA VAL A 167 -1.49 -25.99 13.28
C VAL A 167 -1.64 -24.75 14.15
N LEU A 168 -2.35 -23.74 13.67
CA LEU A 168 -2.83 -22.64 14.50
C LEU A 168 -4.20 -23.01 15.06
N VAL A 169 -4.40 -22.81 16.36
CA VAL A 169 -5.69 -22.94 17.03
C VAL A 169 -6.02 -21.61 17.70
N VAL A 170 -7.17 -21.03 17.36
CA VAL A 170 -7.56 -19.68 17.78
C VAL A 170 -8.77 -19.75 18.71
N ASP A 171 -8.61 -19.26 19.94
CA ASP A 171 -9.74 -18.93 20.80
C ASP A 171 -10.21 -17.49 20.49
N ASP A 172 -11.38 -17.39 19.89
CA ASP A 172 -12.14 -16.14 19.76
C ASP A 172 -12.80 -15.89 21.12
N VAL A 173 -12.20 -15.02 21.93
CA VAL A 173 -12.55 -14.85 23.35
C VAL A 173 -13.93 -14.22 23.52
N THR A 174 -14.34 -13.35 22.60
CA THR A 174 -15.66 -12.70 22.61
C THR A 174 -16.72 -13.42 21.78
N ARG A 175 -16.34 -14.47 21.05
CA ARG A 175 -17.24 -15.38 20.29
C ARG A 175 -18.05 -14.64 19.22
N GLN A 176 -17.37 -13.75 18.49
CA GLN A 176 -17.94 -13.01 17.36
C GLN A 176 -18.05 -13.85 16.09
N ALA A 177 -17.11 -14.76 15.84
CA ALA A 177 -17.05 -15.55 14.62
C ALA A 177 -18.06 -16.71 14.60
N SER A 178 -18.59 -17.01 13.42
CA SER A 178 -19.60 -18.05 13.19
C SER A 178 -19.39 -18.78 11.87
N ASP A 179 -20.07 -19.91 11.64
CA ASP A 179 -19.93 -20.67 10.39
C ASP A 179 -20.38 -19.89 9.13
N ALA A 180 -21.10 -18.77 9.31
CA ALA A 180 -21.49 -17.83 8.26
C ALA A 180 -20.59 -16.57 8.17
N GLU A 181 -19.81 -16.29 9.21
CA GLU A 181 -18.79 -15.22 9.26
C GLU A 181 -17.52 -15.80 9.93
N PRO A 182 -16.76 -16.65 9.22
CA PRO A 182 -15.65 -17.40 9.80
C PRO A 182 -14.38 -16.54 9.94
N ILE A 183 -13.41 -17.04 10.70
CA ILE A 183 -12.08 -16.41 10.84
C ILE A 183 -11.22 -16.76 9.62
N TYR A 184 -10.44 -15.79 9.14
CA TYR A 184 -9.44 -15.94 8.09
C TYR A 184 -8.06 -15.51 8.59
N LEU A 185 -7.00 -16.13 8.05
CA LEU A 185 -5.60 -15.78 8.30
C LEU A 185 -5.05 -14.92 7.16
N ALA A 186 -4.97 -13.61 7.37
CA ALA A 186 -4.23 -12.70 6.49
C ALA A 186 -2.74 -12.76 6.83
N SER A 187 -1.86 -12.94 5.84
CA SER A 187 -0.44 -13.20 6.11
C SER A 187 0.52 -12.83 4.97
N SER A 188 1.82 -12.78 5.30
CA SER A 188 2.91 -12.72 4.31
C SER A 188 2.91 -13.90 3.32
N TRP A 189 2.26 -15.02 3.66
CA TRP A 189 2.17 -16.22 2.83
C TRP A 189 0.93 -16.27 1.91
N ASN A 190 0.08 -15.24 1.92
CA ASN A 190 -1.03 -15.08 0.97
C ASN A 190 -1.24 -13.63 0.52
N GLY A 191 -0.18 -12.82 0.52
CA GLY A 191 -0.24 -11.44 0.05
C GLY A 191 -1.13 -10.52 0.90
N TRP A 192 -1.39 -10.87 2.16
CA TRP A 192 -2.29 -10.16 3.08
C TRP A 192 -3.76 -10.09 2.64
N ASP A 193 -4.23 -11.04 1.84
CA ASP A 193 -5.67 -11.20 1.57
C ASP A 193 -6.42 -11.63 2.85
N PRO A 194 -7.39 -10.83 3.35
CA PRO A 194 -8.15 -11.13 4.56
C PRO A 194 -9.36 -12.03 4.35
N MET A 195 -9.67 -12.46 3.12
CA MET A 195 -10.80 -13.33 2.77
C MET A 195 -10.38 -14.55 1.93
N ASP A 196 -9.07 -14.82 1.79
CA ASP A 196 -8.54 -15.95 1.02
C ASP A 196 -9.19 -17.29 1.48
N PRO A 197 -9.97 -17.97 0.61
CA PRO A 197 -10.64 -19.22 0.96
C PRO A 197 -9.68 -20.36 1.34
N ALA A 198 -8.42 -20.32 0.90
CA ALA A 198 -7.38 -21.27 1.31
C ALA A 198 -6.79 -20.95 2.70
N ARG A 199 -7.17 -19.82 3.31
CA ARG A 199 -6.76 -19.37 4.64
C ARG A 199 -7.92 -19.18 5.62
N GLN A 200 -9.12 -19.64 5.26
CA GLN A 200 -10.25 -19.75 6.18
C GLN A 200 -9.95 -20.78 7.26
N LEU A 201 -10.29 -20.46 8.52
CA LEU A 201 -10.19 -21.39 9.64
C LEU A 201 -11.45 -22.26 9.73
N GLU A 202 -11.27 -23.52 10.13
CA GLU A 202 -12.35 -24.46 10.43
C GLU A 202 -12.77 -24.34 11.90
N ARG A 203 -14.08 -24.47 12.18
CA ARG A 203 -14.61 -24.43 13.55
C ARG A 203 -14.49 -25.81 14.22
N ARG A 204 -13.94 -25.84 15.44
CA ARG A 204 -13.72 -27.07 16.23
C ARG A 204 -14.89 -27.38 17.17
N SER A 205 -14.97 -28.63 17.62
CA SER A 205 -15.97 -29.10 18.59
C SER A 205 -15.81 -28.52 20.00
N ASP A 206 -14.62 -28.00 20.34
CA ASP A 206 -14.36 -27.25 21.59
C ASP A 206 -14.76 -25.77 21.50
N GLY A 207 -15.21 -25.31 20.32
CA GLY A 207 -15.63 -23.93 20.07
C GLY A 207 -14.50 -22.99 19.66
N LYS A 208 -13.24 -23.45 19.62
CA LYS A 208 -12.12 -22.73 19.00
C LYS A 208 -12.16 -22.87 17.47
N TRP A 209 -11.28 -22.16 16.79
CA TRP A 209 -11.06 -22.23 15.35
C TRP A 209 -9.67 -22.83 15.05
N GLN A 210 -9.43 -23.38 13.86
CA GLN A 210 -8.12 -23.90 13.47
C GLN A 210 -7.78 -23.70 11.99
N ILE A 211 -6.49 -23.61 11.68
CA ILE A 211 -5.97 -23.81 10.33
C ILE A 211 -4.69 -24.64 10.36
N VAL A 212 -4.59 -25.57 9.41
CA VAL A 212 -3.37 -26.34 9.12
C VAL A 212 -2.54 -25.56 8.12
N LEU A 213 -1.28 -25.27 8.46
CA LEU A 213 -0.36 -24.55 7.59
C LEU A 213 0.83 -25.44 7.24
N THR A 214 1.03 -25.66 5.95
CA THR A 214 2.26 -26.25 5.40
C THR A 214 3.09 -25.13 4.77
N PRO A 215 4.39 -25.01 5.09
CA PRO A 215 5.28 -24.05 4.44
C PRO A 215 5.28 -24.23 2.91
N PRO A 216 5.35 -23.14 2.12
CA PRO A 216 5.39 -23.24 0.66
C PRO A 216 6.66 -23.92 0.15
N GLU A 217 7.78 -23.74 0.88
CA GLU A 217 9.09 -24.34 0.59
C GLU A 217 9.75 -24.78 1.90
N ALA A 218 10.76 -25.65 1.82
CA ALA A 218 11.62 -25.93 2.96
C ALA A 218 12.46 -24.70 3.30
N ASP A 219 12.55 -24.34 4.58
CA ASP A 219 13.13 -23.09 5.08
C ASP A 219 12.42 -21.80 4.65
N ALA A 220 11.08 -21.84 4.56
CA ALA A 220 10.26 -20.64 4.32
C ALA A 220 10.55 -19.48 5.30
N ALA A 221 10.44 -18.25 4.76
CA ALA A 221 10.54 -17.02 5.54
C ALA A 221 9.44 -16.91 6.60
N SER A 222 9.76 -16.30 7.74
CA SER A 222 8.87 -16.21 8.90
C SER A 222 7.50 -15.65 8.54
N ILE A 223 6.44 -16.25 9.09
CA ILE A 223 5.08 -15.82 8.81
C ILE A 223 4.71 -14.62 9.70
N ALA A 224 4.45 -13.49 9.05
CA ALA A 224 3.79 -12.34 9.67
C ALA A 224 2.31 -12.44 9.33
N PHE A 225 1.41 -12.29 10.31
CA PHE A 225 -0.02 -12.53 10.11
C PHE A 225 -0.95 -11.73 11.03
N LYS A 226 -2.23 -11.69 10.66
CA LYS A 226 -3.36 -11.23 11.46
C LYS A 226 -4.57 -12.13 11.21
N PHE A 227 -5.48 -12.19 12.17
CA PHE A 227 -6.81 -12.75 11.99
C PHE A 227 -7.82 -11.66 11.61
N THR A 228 -8.77 -12.02 10.74
CA THR A 228 -9.94 -11.17 10.44
C THR A 228 -11.21 -12.03 10.33
N MET A 229 -12.40 -11.41 10.39
CA MET A 229 -13.65 -12.04 9.95
C MET A 229 -13.99 -11.68 8.49
N GLY A 230 -13.05 -11.89 7.56
CA GLY A 230 -13.25 -11.71 6.12
C GLY A 230 -13.01 -10.29 5.59
N GLY A 231 -12.27 -9.44 6.33
CA GLY A 231 -12.04 -8.06 5.92
C GLY A 231 -11.27 -7.23 6.95
N TRP A 232 -10.55 -6.20 6.51
CA TRP A 232 -9.81 -5.30 7.41
C TRP A 232 -10.72 -4.37 8.24
N ASP A 233 -11.96 -4.14 7.79
CA ASP A 233 -13.04 -3.56 8.60
C ASP A 233 -13.50 -4.49 9.75
N ARG A 234 -13.02 -5.74 9.75
CA ARG A 234 -13.26 -6.80 10.74
C ARG A 234 -11.96 -7.47 11.21
N GLU A 235 -10.86 -6.72 11.29
CA GLU A 235 -9.58 -7.20 11.82
C GLU A 235 -9.64 -7.49 13.34
N GLU A 236 -8.67 -8.25 13.85
CA GLU A 236 -8.48 -8.45 15.28
C GLU A 236 -7.95 -7.20 16.02
N LEU A 237 -8.46 -6.97 17.23
CA LEU A 237 -8.16 -5.81 18.08
C LEU A 237 -7.67 -6.22 19.47
N ASN A 238 -7.05 -5.29 20.18
CA ASN A 238 -6.73 -5.44 21.60
C ASN A 238 -7.97 -5.27 22.51
N SER A 239 -7.76 -5.28 23.83
CA SER A 239 -8.79 -5.00 24.84
C SER A 239 -9.43 -3.62 24.72
N ASP A 240 -8.67 -2.65 24.21
CA ASP A 240 -9.00 -1.23 24.21
C ASP A 240 -9.70 -0.79 22.91
N GLY A 241 -9.68 -1.65 21.88
CA GLY A 241 -10.30 -1.43 20.57
C GLY A 241 -9.37 -0.89 19.48
N ASP A 242 -8.08 -0.70 19.77
CA ASP A 242 -7.05 -0.41 18.77
C ASP A 242 -6.65 -1.68 18.00
N ALA A 243 -6.21 -1.49 16.75
CA ALA A 243 -5.64 -2.55 15.93
C ALA A 243 -4.31 -3.04 16.52
N ILE A 244 -4.10 -4.36 16.58
CA ILE A 244 -2.81 -4.89 17.03
C ILE A 244 -1.75 -4.82 15.93
N ALA A 245 -0.47 -4.92 16.32
CA ALA A 245 0.62 -5.18 15.40
C ALA A 245 0.50 -6.59 14.78
N ASN A 246 1.16 -6.80 13.64
CA ASN A 246 1.21 -8.11 12.98
C ASN A 246 1.86 -9.15 13.90
N ARG A 247 1.21 -10.31 14.04
CA ARG A 247 1.69 -11.45 14.82
C ARG A 247 2.86 -12.12 14.09
N LEU A 248 3.80 -12.63 14.88
CA LEU A 248 4.88 -13.53 14.47
C LEU A 248 4.74 -14.84 15.26
N LEU A 249 5.39 -15.91 14.82
CA LEU A 249 5.43 -17.18 15.56
C LEU A 249 6.65 -17.27 16.47
N GLU A 250 6.40 -17.66 17.71
CA GLU A 250 7.46 -18.04 18.65
C GLU A 250 8.09 -19.39 18.28
N PRO A 251 9.40 -19.58 18.48
CA PRO A 251 10.06 -20.86 18.26
C PRO A 251 9.48 -21.99 19.12
N VAL A 252 9.34 -23.18 18.53
CA VAL A 252 8.83 -24.38 19.20
C VAL A 252 9.97 -25.33 19.57
N ASP A 253 9.86 -25.95 20.76
CA ASP A 253 10.82 -26.93 21.25
C ASP A 253 10.63 -28.28 20.55
N ARG A 254 11.43 -28.53 19.50
CA ARG A 254 11.36 -29.73 18.68
C ARG A 254 11.56 -31.02 19.47
N SER A 255 12.24 -30.97 20.61
CA SER A 255 12.46 -32.16 21.47
C SER A 255 11.17 -32.72 22.08
N ARG A 256 10.07 -31.96 22.02
CA ARG A 256 8.73 -32.36 22.51
C ARG A 256 7.81 -32.93 21.42
N LEU A 257 8.21 -32.89 20.15
CA LEU A 257 7.41 -33.36 19.02
C LEU A 257 7.82 -34.79 18.64
N ALA A 258 6.83 -35.66 18.42
CA ALA A 258 7.05 -36.95 17.79
C ALA A 258 7.46 -36.81 16.31
N ALA A 259 8.07 -37.85 15.74
CA ALA A 259 8.55 -37.82 14.36
C ALA A 259 7.38 -37.63 13.37
N GLY A 260 7.35 -36.47 12.69
CA GLY A 260 6.28 -36.08 11.76
C GLY A 260 5.07 -35.40 12.43
N GLU A 261 5.10 -35.17 13.74
CA GLU A 261 4.07 -34.42 14.45
C GLU A 261 4.11 -32.93 14.11
N ARG A 262 2.93 -32.32 13.92
CA ARG A 262 2.75 -30.88 13.73
C ARG A 262 2.66 -30.21 15.11
N PRO A 263 3.47 -29.18 15.42
CA PRO A 263 3.22 -28.39 16.62
C PRO A 263 1.85 -27.71 16.51
N VAL A 264 1.11 -27.70 17.62
CA VAL A 264 -0.14 -26.95 17.77
C VAL A 264 0.18 -25.68 18.54
N ILE A 265 -0.14 -24.53 17.95
CA ILE A 265 0.13 -23.21 18.50
C ILE A 265 -1.21 -22.59 18.84
N GLU A 266 -1.50 -22.45 20.13
CA GLU A 266 -2.72 -21.78 20.60
C GLU A 266 -2.54 -20.27 20.67
N LEU A 267 -3.50 -19.53 20.12
CA LEU A 267 -3.54 -18.07 20.08
C LEU A 267 -4.92 -17.59 20.53
N ALA A 268 -4.98 -16.40 21.11
CA ALA A 268 -6.24 -15.76 21.50
C ALA A 268 -6.47 -14.49 20.65
N VAL A 269 -7.66 -14.36 20.07
CA VAL A 269 -8.19 -13.11 19.54
C VAL A 269 -9.14 -12.55 20.58
N ILE A 270 -8.85 -11.37 21.11
CA ILE A 270 -9.69 -10.76 22.16
C ILE A 270 -11.06 -10.40 21.59
N ARG A 271 -11.07 -9.70 20.44
CA ARG A 271 -12.25 -9.30 19.70
C ARG A 271 -11.89 -8.92 18.26
N PHE A 272 -12.91 -8.91 17.40
CA PHE A 272 -12.81 -8.37 16.03
C PHE A 272 -13.51 -7.02 15.93
N ARG A 273 -12.98 -6.13 15.07
CA ARG A 273 -13.63 -4.87 14.71
C ARG A 273 -15.03 -5.15 14.16
N THR A 274 -16.02 -4.36 14.55
CA THR A 274 -17.36 -4.45 13.95
C THR A 274 -17.48 -3.52 12.74
N PRO A 275 -18.31 -3.85 11.73
CA PRO A 275 -18.61 -2.94 10.63
C PRO A 275 -19.26 -1.61 11.06
N ALA A 276 -19.76 -1.52 12.30
CA ALA A 276 -20.23 -0.26 12.89
C ALA A 276 -19.05 0.61 13.35
N GLU A 277 -18.05 0.03 14.01
CA GLU A 277 -16.82 0.72 14.44
C GLU A 277 -15.95 1.14 13.25
N ALA A 278 -15.89 0.32 12.19
CA ALA A 278 -15.27 0.70 10.91
C ALA A 278 -16.02 1.82 10.16
N ARG A 279 -17.23 2.19 10.61
CA ARG A 279 -18.05 3.28 10.05
C ARG A 279 -18.28 4.44 11.03
N ALA A 280 -17.73 4.38 12.24
CA ALA A 280 -17.98 5.36 13.29
C ALA A 280 -16.84 6.39 13.39
N PRO A 281 -17.04 7.64 12.95
CA PRO A 281 -15.99 8.67 13.01
C PRO A 281 -15.85 9.21 14.44
N ARG A 282 -15.06 8.55 15.31
CA ARG A 282 -14.81 9.05 16.68
C ARG A 282 -13.52 8.57 17.38
N SER A 283 -12.39 8.68 16.68
CA SER A 283 -11.04 8.75 17.29
C SER A 283 -9.98 9.26 16.30
N GLU A 284 -10.04 8.81 15.05
CA GLU A 284 -8.99 9.08 14.05
C GLU A 284 -9.01 10.52 13.49
N ILE A 285 -10.16 11.20 13.48
CA ILE A 285 -10.25 12.61 13.06
C ILE A 285 -9.58 13.54 14.10
N GLU A 286 -9.67 13.17 15.37
CA GLU A 286 -9.21 13.97 16.52
C GLU A 286 -7.79 13.64 16.98
N ARG A 287 -7.24 12.46 16.64
CA ARG A 287 -5.80 12.19 16.80
C ARG A 287 -5.00 13.21 15.95
N PRO A 288 -4.12 14.02 16.57
CA PRO A 288 -3.21 14.89 15.84
C PRO A 288 -2.33 14.07 14.90
N ILE A 289 -1.98 14.65 13.76
CA ILE A 289 -0.93 14.10 12.88
C ILE A 289 0.38 14.69 13.40
N GLU A 290 1.26 13.84 13.94
CA GLU A 290 2.57 14.23 14.49
C GLU A 290 3.57 14.50 13.37
N ALA A 291 3.38 15.61 12.68
CA ALA A 291 4.15 16.06 11.52
C ALA A 291 4.80 17.42 11.78
N THR A 292 5.95 17.67 11.15
CA THR A 292 6.56 18.99 11.02
C THR A 292 5.69 19.91 10.14
N GLY A 293 5.69 21.22 10.41
CA GLY A 293 4.85 22.17 9.68
C GLY A 293 3.38 22.14 10.13
N THR A 294 2.44 21.87 9.22
CA THR A 294 1.00 21.77 9.56
C THR A 294 0.28 20.87 8.57
N VAL A 295 -0.35 19.79 9.04
CA VAL A 295 -1.19 18.91 8.22
C VAL A 295 -2.67 19.16 8.51
N VAL A 296 -3.46 19.37 7.46
CA VAL A 296 -4.91 19.57 7.51
C VAL A 296 -5.62 18.37 6.88
N ARG A 297 -6.56 17.75 7.60
CA ARG A 297 -7.44 16.72 7.05
C ARG A 297 -8.47 17.37 6.10
N LEU A 298 -8.49 16.93 4.85
CA LEU A 298 -9.37 17.42 3.80
C LEU A 298 -10.34 16.30 3.39
N GLU A 299 -11.62 16.45 3.74
CA GLU A 299 -12.64 15.49 3.30
C GLU A 299 -12.81 15.51 1.77
N LEU A 300 -12.67 14.33 1.18
CA LEU A 300 -12.91 14.00 -0.21
C LEU A 300 -14.05 12.97 -0.29
N VAL A 301 -15.04 13.26 -1.15
CA VAL A 301 -16.14 12.33 -1.46
C VAL A 301 -15.89 11.71 -2.83
N GLY A 302 -16.06 10.40 -2.93
CA GLY A 302 -15.90 9.61 -4.15
C GLY A 302 -14.60 8.82 -4.25
N GLY A 303 -14.42 8.22 -5.42
CA GLY A 303 -13.37 7.28 -5.74
C GLY A 303 -13.68 6.56 -7.05
N ALA A 304 -12.93 5.51 -7.35
CA ALA A 304 -13.07 4.73 -8.58
C ALA A 304 -13.48 3.27 -8.34
N GLY A 305 -14.11 2.65 -9.33
CA GLY A 305 -14.58 1.26 -9.22
C GLY A 305 -15.50 1.07 -8.02
N ARG A 306 -15.21 0.04 -7.21
CA ARG A 306 -15.96 -0.27 -5.97
C ARG A 306 -15.77 0.77 -4.85
N ALA A 307 -14.84 1.71 -5.00
CA ALA A 307 -14.67 2.86 -4.11
C ALA A 307 -15.53 4.09 -4.48
N ALA A 308 -16.31 4.02 -5.55
CA ALA A 308 -17.23 5.10 -5.93
C ALA A 308 -18.24 5.39 -4.78
N GLY A 309 -18.29 6.65 -4.34
CA GLY A 309 -19.14 7.08 -3.22
C GLY A 309 -18.55 6.86 -1.82
N THR A 310 -17.31 6.39 -1.68
CA THR A 310 -16.61 6.41 -0.38
C THR A 310 -16.32 7.84 0.09
N VAL A 311 -16.08 8.02 1.40
CA VAL A 311 -15.63 9.28 1.98
C VAL A 311 -14.29 9.03 2.66
N ARG A 312 -13.29 9.87 2.40
CA ARG A 312 -11.93 9.74 2.94
C ARG A 312 -11.30 11.10 3.21
N ASN A 313 -10.38 11.16 4.17
CA ASN A 313 -9.65 12.38 4.48
C ASN A 313 -8.27 12.37 3.82
N ALA A 314 -8.09 13.21 2.79
CA ALA A 314 -6.75 13.52 2.31
C ALA A 314 -5.95 14.28 3.37
N GLN A 315 -4.65 14.03 3.45
CA GLN A 315 -3.75 14.72 4.34
C GLN A 315 -3.08 15.84 3.55
N VAL A 316 -3.35 17.11 3.87
CA VAL A 316 -2.77 18.27 3.17
C VAL A 316 -1.72 18.92 4.05
N TRP A 317 -0.46 18.65 3.75
CA TRP A 317 0.67 19.28 4.42
C TRP A 317 0.95 20.67 3.84
N LEU A 318 1.11 21.64 4.74
CA LEU A 318 1.35 23.04 4.46
C LEU A 318 2.78 23.41 4.89
N PRO A 319 3.54 24.14 4.05
CA PRO A 319 4.95 24.39 4.29
C PRO A 319 5.17 25.37 5.45
N PRO A 320 6.37 25.36 6.08
CA PRO A 320 6.78 26.34 7.07
C PRO A 320 6.47 27.78 6.63
N GLY A 321 5.87 28.55 7.55
CA GLY A 321 5.47 29.94 7.29
C GLY A 321 4.22 30.13 6.41
N TYR A 322 3.47 29.06 6.03
CA TYR A 322 2.22 29.21 5.27
C TYR A 322 1.25 30.19 5.94
N SER A 323 1.01 30.04 7.24
CA SER A 323 0.06 30.86 8.02
C SER A 323 0.61 32.22 8.48
N ASP A 324 1.82 32.60 8.07
CA ASP A 324 2.41 33.91 8.39
C ASP A 324 1.65 35.04 7.65
N PRO A 325 1.19 36.11 8.33
CA PRO A 325 0.59 37.28 7.70
C PRO A 325 1.42 37.90 6.56
N ALA A 326 2.76 37.86 6.64
CA ALA A 326 3.65 38.32 5.58
C ALA A 326 3.54 37.45 4.32
N ASN A 327 3.24 36.16 4.47
CA ASN A 327 2.98 35.24 3.37
C ASN A 327 1.51 35.23 2.91
N ALA A 328 0.60 36.04 3.45
CA ALA A 328 -0.85 35.91 3.23
C ALA A 328 -1.30 35.88 1.74
N GLN A 329 -0.61 36.60 0.86
CA GLN A 329 -0.91 36.61 -0.59
C GLN A 329 -0.08 35.59 -1.40
N ARG A 330 0.83 34.85 -0.78
CA ARG A 330 1.63 33.83 -1.43
C ARG A 330 0.77 32.65 -1.86
N ARG A 331 1.02 32.15 -3.07
CA ARG A 331 0.56 30.85 -3.55
C ARG A 331 1.74 29.91 -3.73
N TYR A 332 1.49 28.62 -3.62
CA TYR A 332 2.50 27.56 -3.54
C TYR A 332 2.27 26.51 -4.64
N PRO A 333 3.32 25.94 -5.26
CA PRO A 333 3.17 24.76 -6.11
C PRO A 333 2.65 23.57 -5.28
N VAL A 334 2.09 22.56 -5.94
CA VAL A 334 1.42 21.43 -5.28
C VAL A 334 1.89 20.09 -5.83
N LEU A 335 2.13 19.13 -4.92
CA LEU A 335 2.43 17.74 -5.23
C LEU A 335 1.29 16.84 -4.72
N TYR A 336 0.56 16.21 -5.64
CA TYR A 336 -0.47 15.21 -5.32
C TYR A 336 0.18 13.84 -5.18
N MET A 337 0.30 13.35 -3.95
CA MET A 337 0.89 12.05 -3.62
C MET A 337 -0.21 11.00 -3.44
N LEU A 338 -0.10 9.89 -4.15
CA LEU A 338 -0.90 8.68 -3.97
C LEU A 338 -0.36 7.85 -2.80
N ASP A 339 -1.19 6.95 -2.25
CA ASP A 339 -0.95 6.28 -0.97
C ASP A 339 -0.74 7.26 0.21
N GLY A 340 -1.53 8.33 0.20
CA GLY A 340 -1.40 9.48 1.10
C GLY A 340 -1.45 9.21 2.61
N GLN A 341 -1.90 8.02 3.02
CA GLN A 341 -1.91 7.60 4.42
C GLN A 341 -0.52 7.19 4.97
N ASN A 342 0.49 6.98 4.10
CA ASN A 342 1.86 6.59 4.50
C ASN A 342 2.86 7.79 4.51
N LEU A 343 2.40 9.05 4.44
CA LEU A 343 3.29 10.18 4.12
C LEU A 343 3.87 10.95 5.32
N PHE A 344 3.02 11.29 6.30
CA PHE A 344 3.31 12.27 7.37
C PHE A 344 3.08 11.70 8.79
N GLN A 345 2.93 10.39 8.88
CA GLN A 345 2.91 9.58 10.09
C GLN A 345 2.86 8.11 9.68
N THR A 346 3.57 7.23 10.39
CA THR A 346 3.42 5.78 10.24
C THR A 346 1.99 5.39 10.62
N PRO A 347 1.15 4.86 9.71
CA PRO A 347 -0.20 4.47 10.07
C PRO A 347 -0.20 3.23 10.98
N PRO A 348 -1.13 3.09 11.95
CA PRO A 348 -1.15 1.94 12.85
C PRO A 348 -1.26 0.60 12.11
N GLY A 349 -0.21 -0.23 12.18
CA GLY A 349 -0.12 -1.49 11.43
C GLY A 349 0.22 -1.33 9.94
N GLY A 350 0.68 -0.13 9.52
CA GLY A 350 1.07 0.20 8.15
C GLY A 350 2.37 -0.46 7.66
N PHE A 351 2.67 -0.23 6.39
CA PHE A 351 3.86 -0.78 5.72
C PHE A 351 5.15 0.01 6.00
N GLY A 352 5.03 1.28 6.38
CA GLY A 352 6.10 2.18 6.76
C GLY A 352 5.67 3.64 6.55
N GLU A 353 6.65 4.54 6.41
CA GLU A 353 6.43 5.98 6.29
C GLU A 353 7.43 6.64 5.31
N TRP A 354 6.98 7.66 4.56
CA TRP A 354 7.83 8.38 3.60
C TRP A 354 8.67 9.50 4.20
N HIS A 355 8.40 9.90 5.45
CA HIS A 355 8.97 11.07 6.12
C HIS A 355 8.91 12.34 5.24
N ALA A 356 7.73 12.56 4.66
CA ALA A 356 7.54 13.52 3.58
C ALA A 356 7.52 14.96 4.07
N ASP A 357 7.00 15.21 5.27
CA ASP A 357 6.99 16.53 5.88
C ASP A 357 8.36 16.90 6.47
N GLU A 358 9.06 16.01 7.19
CA GLU A 358 10.36 16.36 7.77
C GLU A 358 11.39 16.56 6.66
N THR A 359 11.30 15.75 5.59
CA THR A 359 12.10 15.94 4.38
C THR A 359 11.79 17.28 3.71
N ALA A 360 10.51 17.63 3.53
CA ALA A 360 10.13 18.88 2.87
C ALA A 360 10.44 20.12 3.74
N THR A 361 10.13 20.09 5.04
CA THR A 361 10.49 21.11 6.04
C THR A 361 11.99 21.37 6.00
N ARG A 362 12.80 20.33 6.19
CA ARG A 362 14.26 20.45 6.22
C ARG A 362 14.81 21.01 4.90
N LEU A 363 14.34 20.55 3.74
CA LEU A 363 14.81 21.06 2.45
C LEU A 363 14.35 22.50 2.14
N ILE A 364 13.23 22.96 2.71
CA ILE A 364 12.79 24.36 2.65
C ILE A 364 13.70 25.23 3.54
N GLU A 365 13.99 24.79 4.75
CA GLU A 365 14.82 25.51 5.72
C GLU A 365 16.31 25.55 5.30
N GLU A 366 16.79 24.49 4.66
CA GLU A 366 18.09 24.45 3.95
C GLU A 366 18.11 25.31 2.67
N GLY A 367 16.96 25.83 2.22
CA GLY A 367 16.85 26.64 0.99
C GLY A 367 17.09 25.88 -0.31
N ARG A 368 16.89 24.56 -0.32
CA ARG A 368 17.15 23.66 -1.47
C ARG A 368 15.93 23.47 -2.37
N ILE A 369 14.73 23.51 -1.79
CA ILE A 369 13.45 23.43 -2.54
C ILE A 369 12.62 24.71 -2.41
N GLU A 370 11.79 24.99 -3.40
CA GLU A 370 10.74 25.99 -3.25
C GLU A 370 9.65 25.47 -2.29
N PRO A 371 9.18 26.28 -1.32
CA PRO A 371 8.05 25.92 -0.48
C PRO A 371 6.82 25.51 -1.30
N LEU A 372 6.36 24.28 -1.07
CA LEU A 372 5.27 23.59 -1.77
C LEU A 372 4.20 23.09 -0.81
N ILE A 373 3.02 22.75 -1.32
CA ILE A 373 1.98 22.00 -0.61
C ILE A 373 2.05 20.54 -1.05
N ILE A 374 1.91 19.59 -0.11
CA ILE A 374 1.84 18.16 -0.44
C ILE A 374 0.45 17.64 -0.06
N VAL A 375 -0.25 17.06 -1.03
CA VAL A 375 -1.60 16.50 -0.87
C VAL A 375 -1.52 14.98 -0.92
N GLY A 376 -1.52 14.34 0.25
CA GLY A 376 -1.65 12.90 0.38
C GLY A 376 -3.09 12.45 0.14
N ILE A 377 -3.32 11.73 -0.96
CA ILE A 377 -4.60 11.11 -1.29
C ILE A 377 -4.56 9.64 -0.85
N PRO A 378 -5.27 9.24 0.22
CA PRO A 378 -5.29 7.86 0.67
C PRO A 378 -6.06 6.96 -0.30
N HIS A 379 -5.60 5.73 -0.47
CA HIS A 379 -6.33 4.72 -1.25
C HIS A 379 -7.59 4.24 -0.52
N ALA A 380 -8.59 3.74 -1.25
CA ALA A 380 -9.84 3.23 -0.66
C ALA A 380 -9.71 1.81 -0.07
N GLY A 381 -8.72 1.59 0.81
CA GLY A 381 -8.52 0.32 1.51
C GLY A 381 -8.36 -0.86 0.54
N LEU A 382 -9.24 -1.87 0.67
CA LEU A 382 -9.33 -3.05 -0.20
C LEU A 382 -9.42 -2.71 -1.69
N TYR A 383 -10.02 -1.57 -2.04
CA TYR A 383 -10.22 -1.16 -3.43
C TYR A 383 -9.01 -0.42 -4.04
N ARG A 384 -7.86 -0.36 -3.35
CA ARG A 384 -6.62 0.25 -3.88
C ARG A 384 -6.27 -0.25 -5.28
N SER A 385 -6.36 -1.55 -5.52
CA SER A 385 -6.06 -2.13 -6.84
C SER A 385 -7.11 -1.77 -7.88
N ASP A 386 -8.37 -1.51 -7.50
CA ASP A 386 -9.38 -1.00 -8.45
C ASP A 386 -9.02 0.42 -8.87
N GLU A 387 -8.70 1.27 -7.90
CA GLU A 387 -8.40 2.69 -8.12
C GLU A 387 -7.08 2.90 -8.88
N TYR A 388 -6.05 2.09 -8.60
CA TYR A 388 -4.69 2.29 -9.11
C TYR A 388 -4.28 1.35 -10.26
N LEU A 389 -5.22 0.59 -10.84
CA LEU A 389 -5.00 -0.16 -12.08
C LEU A 389 -5.66 0.55 -13.27
N PRO A 390 -4.88 1.12 -14.22
CA PRO A 390 -5.43 1.65 -15.46
C PRO A 390 -5.79 0.56 -16.48
N PHE A 391 -5.27 -0.66 -16.31
CA PHE A 391 -5.55 -1.84 -17.14
C PHE A 391 -5.61 -3.09 -16.24
N SER A 392 -6.32 -4.14 -16.66
CA SER A 392 -6.53 -5.34 -15.81
C SER A 392 -5.39 -6.35 -15.94
N TRP A 393 -4.51 -6.41 -14.93
CA TRP A 393 -3.49 -7.47 -14.80
C TRP A 393 -3.41 -8.11 -13.40
N ILE A 394 -4.20 -7.64 -12.43
CA ILE A 394 -4.38 -8.31 -11.13
C ILE A 394 -5.76 -8.96 -11.14
N PRO A 395 -5.88 -10.28 -10.90
CA PRO A 395 -7.18 -10.96 -10.81
C PRO A 395 -8.09 -10.32 -9.76
N ASN A 396 -9.40 -10.29 -10.04
CA ASN A 396 -10.47 -9.79 -9.14
C ASN A 396 -10.40 -8.30 -8.75
N ALA A 397 -9.52 -7.52 -9.38
CA ALA A 397 -9.48 -6.06 -9.29
C ALA A 397 -10.18 -5.39 -10.49
N ASP A 398 -11.08 -4.45 -10.21
CA ASP A 398 -11.84 -3.71 -11.22
C ASP A 398 -11.00 -2.53 -11.72
N ALA A 399 -10.21 -2.73 -12.78
CA ALA A 399 -9.24 -1.75 -13.30
C ALA A 399 -9.88 -0.40 -13.69
N SER A 400 -9.93 0.51 -12.72
CA SER A 400 -10.72 1.74 -12.75
C SER A 400 -9.85 3.01 -12.76
N GLY A 401 -8.56 2.90 -13.07
CA GLY A 401 -7.62 4.02 -13.08
C GLY A 401 -8.07 5.22 -13.93
N ALA A 402 -8.79 4.99 -15.03
CA ALA A 402 -9.40 6.07 -15.83
C ALA A 402 -10.55 6.80 -15.10
N ALA A 403 -11.30 6.12 -14.23
CA ALA A 403 -12.27 6.76 -13.35
C ALA A 403 -11.60 7.46 -12.16
N PHE A 404 -10.46 6.93 -11.67
CA PHE A 404 -9.67 7.60 -10.64
C PHE A 404 -9.03 8.90 -11.17
N GLU A 405 -8.52 8.89 -12.40
CA GLU A 405 -8.08 10.07 -13.13
C GLU A 405 -9.18 11.13 -13.25
N ALA A 406 -10.38 10.74 -13.68
CA ALA A 406 -11.54 11.64 -13.77
C ALA A 406 -11.98 12.19 -12.39
N TRP A 407 -11.87 11.39 -11.33
CA TRP A 407 -12.15 11.83 -9.96
C TRP A 407 -11.09 12.79 -9.42
N LEU A 408 -9.80 12.50 -9.63
CA LEU A 408 -8.68 13.38 -9.27
C LEU A 408 -8.83 14.76 -9.92
N LEU A 409 -8.98 14.80 -11.24
CA LEU A 409 -9.09 16.03 -12.03
C LEU A 409 -10.40 16.78 -11.76
N GLY A 410 -11.53 16.06 -11.69
CA GLY A 410 -12.86 16.68 -11.59
C GLY A 410 -13.29 17.07 -10.17
N HIS A 411 -12.79 16.38 -9.14
CA HIS A 411 -13.26 16.53 -7.75
C HIS A 411 -12.14 16.92 -6.79
N VAL A 412 -11.03 16.16 -6.77
CA VAL A 412 -9.97 16.34 -5.76
C VAL A 412 -9.18 17.63 -5.96
N MET A 413 -8.67 17.88 -7.17
CA MET A 413 -7.90 19.10 -7.46
C MET A 413 -8.75 20.37 -7.25
N PRO A 414 -10.00 20.48 -7.76
CA PRO A 414 -10.84 21.64 -7.47
C PRO A 414 -11.20 21.78 -5.97
N ARG A 415 -11.29 20.68 -5.21
CA ARG A 415 -11.54 20.69 -3.76
C ARG A 415 -10.34 21.24 -2.98
N VAL A 416 -9.11 20.97 -3.43
CA VAL A 416 -7.86 21.56 -2.91
C VAL A 416 -7.75 23.02 -3.31
N GLU A 417 -7.97 23.37 -4.58
CA GLU A 417 -7.87 24.74 -5.11
C GLU A 417 -8.82 25.75 -4.42
N ARG A 418 -9.99 25.29 -3.96
CA ARG A 418 -10.92 26.10 -3.16
C ARG A 418 -10.53 26.24 -1.68
N ALA A 419 -9.73 25.32 -1.15
CA ALA A 419 -9.38 25.27 0.27
C ALA A 419 -7.99 25.84 0.59
N PHE A 420 -7.04 25.77 -0.35
CA PHE A 420 -5.64 26.12 -0.13
C PHE A 420 -5.11 27.05 -1.22
N ARG A 421 -4.09 27.83 -0.87
CA ARG A 421 -3.46 28.81 -1.78
C ARG A 421 -2.46 28.13 -2.72
N VAL A 422 -2.94 27.21 -3.54
CA VAL A 422 -2.14 26.57 -4.59
C VAL A 422 -1.93 27.49 -5.80
N GLN A 423 -0.87 27.22 -6.55
CA GLN A 423 -0.68 27.61 -7.94
C GLN A 423 -1.16 26.46 -8.83
N THR A 424 -1.76 26.78 -9.96
CA THR A 424 -2.34 25.82 -10.91
C THR A 424 -1.52 25.77 -12.21
N GLY A 425 -1.67 24.70 -12.99
CA GLY A 425 -0.98 24.51 -14.28
C GLY A 425 0.31 23.69 -14.19
N ALA A 426 0.76 23.15 -15.33
CA ALA A 426 1.88 22.21 -15.42
C ALA A 426 3.13 22.64 -14.65
N GLU A 427 3.61 23.88 -14.84
CA GLU A 427 4.84 24.34 -14.18
C GLU A 427 4.73 24.47 -12.65
N HIS A 428 3.55 24.31 -12.06
CA HIS A 428 3.33 24.39 -10.61
C HIS A 428 2.74 23.11 -9.98
N THR A 429 2.28 22.16 -10.80
CA THR A 429 1.53 20.99 -10.33
C THR A 429 2.27 19.70 -10.64
N GLY A 430 2.37 18.82 -9.64
CA GLY A 430 2.96 17.50 -9.79
C GLY A 430 2.08 16.36 -9.25
N ILE A 431 2.34 15.15 -9.75
CA ILE A 431 1.76 13.90 -9.26
C ILE A 431 2.86 12.93 -8.83
N GLY A 432 2.65 12.18 -7.76
CA GLY A 432 3.65 11.29 -7.18
C GLY A 432 3.06 10.04 -6.52
N GLY A 433 3.89 9.00 -6.38
CA GLY A 433 3.53 7.75 -5.69
C GLY A 433 4.49 6.61 -6.02
N ALA A 434 4.38 5.50 -5.29
CA ALA A 434 5.17 4.29 -5.50
C ALA A 434 4.33 3.08 -5.92
N SER A 435 4.95 2.04 -6.49
CA SER A 435 4.28 0.78 -6.81
C SER A 435 3.08 0.99 -7.77
N LEU A 436 1.85 0.65 -7.38
CA LEU A 436 0.63 0.99 -8.13
C LEU A 436 0.32 2.50 -8.14
N GLY A 437 0.67 3.25 -7.09
CA GLY A 437 0.67 4.71 -7.13
C GLY A 437 1.65 5.25 -8.18
N GLY A 438 2.83 4.61 -8.31
CA GLY A 438 3.81 4.93 -9.36
C GLY A 438 3.31 4.62 -10.78
N VAL A 439 2.55 3.54 -10.95
CA VAL A 439 1.82 3.22 -12.19
C VAL A 439 0.83 4.34 -12.54
N MET A 440 0.05 4.81 -11.57
CA MET A 440 -0.91 5.89 -11.78
C MET A 440 -0.26 7.26 -12.02
N SER A 441 0.86 7.58 -11.36
CA SER A 441 1.67 8.76 -11.67
C SER A 441 2.07 8.79 -13.14
N VAL A 442 2.59 7.68 -13.67
CA VAL A 442 2.97 7.54 -15.08
C VAL A 442 1.74 7.59 -16.00
N PHE A 443 0.64 6.92 -15.64
CA PHE A 443 -0.58 6.92 -16.42
C PHE A 443 -1.19 8.32 -16.58
N ILE A 444 -1.48 9.00 -15.47
CA ILE A 444 -2.11 10.33 -15.46
C ILE A 444 -1.13 11.39 -15.97
N GLY A 445 0.13 11.36 -15.52
CA GLY A 445 1.14 12.35 -15.92
C GLY A 445 1.42 12.36 -17.43
N THR A 446 1.46 11.20 -18.09
CA THR A 446 1.64 11.08 -19.55
C THR A 446 0.34 11.17 -20.37
N ARG A 447 -0.79 11.42 -19.70
CA ARG A 447 -2.09 11.76 -20.32
C ARG A 447 -2.42 13.24 -20.18
N HIS A 448 -1.95 13.87 -19.10
CA HIS A 448 -2.21 15.27 -18.76
C HIS A 448 -0.93 16.07 -18.44
N PRO A 449 0.06 16.14 -19.36
CA PRO A 449 1.30 16.90 -19.15
C PRO A 449 1.10 18.43 -19.19
N ASP A 450 -0.09 18.87 -19.61
CA ASP A 450 -0.62 20.24 -19.53
C ASP A 450 -1.12 20.60 -18.12
N VAL A 451 -1.57 19.61 -17.35
CA VAL A 451 -1.96 19.73 -15.94
C VAL A 451 -0.78 19.43 -15.01
N PHE A 452 -0.06 18.33 -15.24
CA PHE A 452 1.05 17.86 -14.40
C PHE A 452 2.39 18.02 -15.13
N GLY A 453 3.14 19.07 -14.83
CA GLY A 453 4.47 19.29 -15.38
C GLY A 453 5.60 18.68 -14.55
N ARG A 454 5.28 18.05 -13.41
CA ARG A 454 6.22 17.42 -12.48
C ARG A 454 5.70 16.00 -12.15
N MET A 455 6.56 14.99 -12.14
CA MET A 455 6.14 13.61 -11.88
C MET A 455 7.16 12.84 -11.02
N LEU A 456 6.68 12.15 -9.99
CA LEU A 456 7.43 11.23 -9.14
C LEU A 456 6.91 9.80 -9.33
N ALA A 457 7.74 8.93 -9.89
CA ALA A 457 7.42 7.53 -10.15
C ALA A 457 8.42 6.62 -9.43
N GLU A 458 8.06 6.18 -8.22
CA GLU A 458 8.89 5.29 -7.38
C GLU A 458 8.52 3.82 -7.58
N SER A 459 9.51 2.94 -7.66
CA SER A 459 9.36 1.46 -7.66
C SER A 459 8.16 0.95 -8.47
N VAL A 460 7.98 1.48 -9.68
CA VAL A 460 6.75 1.32 -10.48
C VAL A 460 6.47 -0.15 -10.73
N SER A 461 5.27 -0.62 -10.37
CA SER A 461 4.93 -2.04 -10.48
C SER A 461 4.85 -2.50 -11.95
N THR A 462 5.66 -3.50 -12.30
CA THR A 462 5.74 -4.07 -13.65
C THR A 462 5.00 -5.41 -13.79
N MET A 463 4.16 -5.79 -12.81
CA MET A 463 3.57 -7.14 -12.68
C MET A 463 2.72 -7.59 -13.90
N GLY A 464 2.20 -6.66 -14.71
CA GLY A 464 1.57 -6.98 -16.00
C GLY A 464 2.54 -7.41 -17.12
N GLY A 465 3.84 -7.41 -16.85
CA GLY A 465 4.92 -7.80 -17.76
C GLY A 465 5.36 -6.71 -18.74
N PRO A 466 6.54 -6.89 -19.39
CA PRO A 466 7.09 -5.95 -20.37
C PRO A 466 6.26 -5.87 -21.67
N THR A 467 5.31 -6.79 -21.86
CA THR A 467 4.37 -6.83 -23.01
C THR A 467 2.91 -6.60 -22.61
N GLY A 468 2.61 -6.33 -21.34
CA GLY A 468 1.24 -6.05 -20.86
C GLY A 468 0.72 -4.68 -21.31
N GLU A 469 -0.58 -4.45 -21.15
CA GLU A 469 -1.28 -3.25 -21.65
C GLU A 469 -0.69 -1.94 -21.11
N PHE A 470 -0.27 -1.88 -19.85
CA PHE A 470 0.42 -0.70 -19.30
C PHE A 470 1.76 -0.43 -19.99
N SER A 471 2.57 -1.47 -20.23
CA SER A 471 3.81 -1.33 -21.00
C SER A 471 3.50 -0.86 -22.44
N MET A 472 2.46 -1.39 -23.09
CA MET A 472 2.03 -0.93 -24.42
C MET A 472 1.54 0.53 -24.43
N PHE A 473 0.79 0.95 -23.42
CA PHE A 473 0.32 2.32 -23.23
C PHE A 473 1.51 3.29 -23.10
N VAL A 474 2.48 2.97 -22.23
CA VAL A 474 3.72 3.75 -22.04
C VAL A 474 4.55 3.80 -23.31
N ASN A 475 4.65 2.69 -24.06
CA ASN A 475 5.36 2.64 -25.34
C ASN A 475 4.80 3.64 -26.38
N GLY A 476 3.53 4.02 -26.27
CA GLY A 476 2.84 4.96 -27.16
C GLY A 476 2.67 6.38 -26.60
N ARG A 477 3.53 6.85 -25.68
CA ARG A 477 3.49 8.22 -25.12
C ARG A 477 4.48 9.15 -25.79
N GLU A 478 3.98 10.10 -26.59
CA GLU A 478 4.77 11.14 -27.26
C GLU A 478 4.97 12.42 -26.43
N GLU A 479 4.16 12.63 -25.38
CA GLU A 479 4.28 13.77 -24.46
C GLU A 479 4.38 13.29 -23.00
N TRP A 480 5.15 14.04 -22.20
CA TRP A 480 5.50 13.71 -20.81
C TRP A 480 5.51 15.00 -19.95
N PRO A 481 5.32 14.89 -18.61
CA PRO A 481 5.55 15.98 -17.67
C PRO A 481 6.94 16.60 -17.85
N ARG A 482 7.06 17.93 -17.76
CA ARG A 482 8.33 18.65 -18.03
C ARG A 482 9.51 18.19 -17.15
N ARG A 483 9.24 17.71 -15.94
CA ARG A 483 10.21 17.08 -15.03
C ARG A 483 9.72 15.71 -14.59
N VAL A 484 10.53 14.68 -14.80
CA VAL A 484 10.23 13.28 -14.49
C VAL A 484 11.32 12.70 -13.59
N PHE A 485 10.96 12.36 -12.35
CA PHE A 485 11.81 11.57 -11.45
C PHE A 485 11.35 10.11 -11.47
N ILE A 486 12.30 9.19 -11.65
CA ILE A 486 12.08 7.74 -11.64
C ILE A 486 13.00 7.12 -10.58
N GLY A 487 12.44 6.60 -9.50
CA GLY A 487 13.19 5.89 -8.46
C GLY A 487 13.00 4.38 -8.57
N MET A 488 14.05 3.61 -8.34
CA MET A 488 14.01 2.13 -8.38
C MET A 488 15.08 1.53 -7.45
N GLY A 489 14.74 0.45 -6.76
CA GLY A 489 15.67 -0.37 -5.99
C GLY A 489 16.36 -1.45 -6.83
N GLY A 490 17.39 -2.10 -6.27
CA GLY A 490 17.96 -3.34 -6.81
C GLY A 490 17.37 -4.61 -6.18
N ARG A 491 16.45 -4.48 -5.21
CA ARG A 491 15.82 -5.58 -4.46
C ARG A 491 14.29 -5.46 -4.44
N GLU A 492 13.74 -5.05 -5.58
CA GLU A 492 12.31 -4.84 -5.81
C GLU A 492 11.52 -6.15 -5.68
N ALA A 493 12.02 -7.23 -6.28
CA ALA A 493 11.49 -8.56 -6.14
C ALA A 493 11.86 -9.15 -4.76
N ARG A 494 10.86 -9.35 -3.90
CA ARG A 494 11.00 -10.05 -2.61
C ARG A 494 11.26 -11.55 -2.83
N GLU A 495 12.53 -11.91 -2.91
CA GLU A 495 13.14 -13.24 -2.70
C GLU A 495 12.55 -14.48 -3.44
N ILE A 496 11.62 -14.31 -4.37
CA ILE A 496 11.32 -15.35 -5.36
C ILE A 496 12.54 -15.48 -6.29
N ALA A 497 13.31 -16.56 -6.14
CA ALA A 497 14.59 -16.81 -6.83
C ALA A 497 14.50 -16.93 -8.38
N SER A 498 13.33 -16.73 -8.97
CA SER A 498 13.07 -16.69 -10.42
C SER A 498 12.61 -15.32 -10.94
N THR A 499 12.52 -14.29 -10.10
CA THR A 499 12.14 -12.93 -10.52
C THR A 499 13.38 -12.06 -10.71
N ASP A 500 13.54 -11.52 -11.91
CA ASP A 500 14.70 -10.75 -12.31
C ASP A 500 14.63 -9.29 -11.81
N ASN A 501 15.47 -8.94 -10.83
CA ASN A 501 15.60 -7.56 -10.34
C ASN A 501 16.22 -6.63 -11.39
N ASP A 502 17.11 -7.12 -12.26
CA ASP A 502 17.67 -6.33 -13.35
C ASP A 502 16.58 -5.98 -14.38
N ALA A 503 15.53 -6.79 -14.51
CA ALA A 503 14.38 -6.47 -15.36
C ALA A 503 13.51 -5.31 -14.81
N TYR A 504 13.38 -5.14 -13.48
CA TYR A 504 12.75 -3.95 -12.89
C TYR A 504 13.60 -2.70 -13.16
N VAL A 505 14.92 -2.80 -12.95
CA VAL A 505 15.88 -1.72 -13.22
C VAL A 505 15.90 -1.34 -14.71
N GLU A 506 15.92 -2.31 -15.62
CA GLU A 506 15.90 -2.04 -17.06
C GLU A 506 14.54 -1.57 -17.58
N TRP A 507 13.42 -1.96 -16.93
CA TRP A 507 12.11 -1.37 -17.24
C TRP A 507 12.07 0.11 -16.83
N ALA A 508 12.59 0.46 -15.65
CA ALA A 508 12.74 1.85 -15.20
C ALA A 508 13.65 2.67 -16.14
N ARG A 509 14.81 2.12 -16.53
CA ARG A 509 15.68 2.72 -17.56
C ARG A 509 14.99 2.78 -18.92
N SER A 510 14.02 1.91 -19.21
CA SER A 510 13.20 2.03 -20.42
C SER A 510 12.28 3.25 -20.38
N LEU A 511 11.75 3.65 -19.21
CA LEU A 511 10.96 4.90 -19.09
C LEU A 511 11.81 6.11 -19.45
N GLU A 512 13.00 6.24 -18.87
CA GLU A 512 13.95 7.31 -19.17
C GLU A 512 14.26 7.37 -20.68
N ARG A 513 14.65 6.23 -21.26
CA ARG A 513 14.95 6.13 -22.70
C ARG A 513 13.76 6.45 -23.61
N ARG A 514 12.52 6.26 -23.15
CA ARG A 514 11.29 6.62 -23.89
C ARG A 514 10.99 8.11 -23.80
N ALA A 515 11.00 8.67 -22.60
CA ALA A 515 10.76 10.10 -22.38
C ALA A 515 11.77 10.95 -23.17
N LEU A 516 13.05 10.59 -23.13
CA LEU A 516 14.13 11.25 -23.86
C LEU A 516 14.09 11.03 -25.39
N ALA A 517 13.34 10.04 -25.89
CA ALA A 517 13.18 9.78 -27.32
C ALA A 517 11.98 10.50 -27.97
N THR A 518 11.20 11.25 -27.19
CA THR A 518 10.07 12.04 -27.70
C THR A 518 10.53 13.29 -28.46
N SER A 519 9.62 13.90 -29.23
CA SER A 519 9.90 15.14 -29.97
C SER A 519 10.09 16.37 -29.07
N ARG A 520 9.73 16.28 -27.80
CA ARG A 520 9.82 17.35 -26.79
C ARG A 520 10.30 16.73 -25.46
N PRO A 521 11.55 16.24 -25.39
CA PRO A 521 12.03 15.46 -24.26
C PRO A 521 12.02 16.31 -22.98
N PRO A 522 11.50 15.77 -21.86
CA PRO A 522 11.50 16.46 -20.58
C PRO A 522 12.87 16.41 -19.90
N GLU A 523 13.03 17.14 -18.81
CA GLU A 523 14.10 16.87 -17.86
C GLU A 523 13.78 15.55 -17.16
N VAL A 524 14.65 14.55 -17.29
CA VAL A 524 14.51 13.23 -16.63
C VAL A 524 15.62 13.05 -15.61
N LYS A 525 15.29 12.47 -14.47
CA LYS A 525 16.25 11.99 -13.47
C LYS A 525 15.87 10.58 -13.03
N ILE A 526 16.73 9.60 -13.31
CA ILE A 526 16.60 8.25 -12.78
C ILE A 526 17.56 8.03 -11.61
N VAL A 527 17.05 7.44 -10.52
CA VAL A 527 17.84 7.08 -9.34
C VAL A 527 17.64 5.59 -9.07
N VAL A 528 18.69 4.80 -9.27
CA VAL A 528 18.70 3.35 -9.03
C VAL A 528 19.63 3.05 -7.87
N VAL A 529 19.10 2.49 -6.78
CA VAL A 529 19.86 2.18 -5.55
C VAL A 529 19.91 0.65 -5.34
N PRO A 530 21.05 -0.02 -5.58
CA PRO A 530 21.14 -1.49 -5.60
C PRO A 530 20.68 -2.22 -4.33
N GLU A 531 20.79 -1.57 -3.18
CA GLU A 531 20.46 -2.11 -1.86
C GLU A 531 19.02 -1.85 -1.41
N HIS A 532 18.31 -0.90 -2.04
CA HIS A 532 16.92 -0.57 -1.73
C HIS A 532 15.94 -1.65 -2.21
N ALA A 533 14.89 -1.86 -1.42
CA ALA A 533 13.81 -2.82 -1.69
C ALA A 533 12.49 -2.12 -2.06
N HIS A 534 11.43 -2.90 -2.28
CA HIS A 534 10.07 -2.41 -2.52
C HIS A 534 9.35 -2.10 -1.19
N ASN A 535 9.75 -1.01 -0.53
CA ASN A 535 9.17 -0.54 0.73
C ASN A 535 9.33 0.98 0.94
N GLU A 536 8.56 1.51 1.89
CA GLU A 536 8.53 2.92 2.27
C GLU A 536 9.91 3.49 2.64
N ASP A 537 10.72 2.79 3.44
CA ASP A 537 12.07 3.25 3.82
C ASP A 537 12.93 3.60 2.58
N ALA A 538 12.82 2.78 1.53
CA ALA A 538 13.55 2.94 0.29
C ALA A 538 13.03 4.09 -0.59
N TRP A 539 11.76 4.47 -0.41
CA TRP A 539 11.14 5.63 -1.06
C TRP A 539 11.45 6.92 -0.28
N ALA A 540 11.33 6.89 1.05
CA ALA A 540 11.74 7.95 1.96
C ALA A 540 13.20 8.35 1.73
N ALA A 541 14.11 7.37 1.63
CA ALA A 541 15.53 7.62 1.39
C ALA A 541 15.84 8.22 0.00
N ARG A 542 14.96 8.09 -1.00
CA ARG A 542 15.08 8.73 -2.33
C ARG A 542 14.33 10.07 -2.43
N LEU A 543 13.32 10.29 -1.58
CA LEU A 543 12.45 11.46 -1.60
C LEU A 543 13.19 12.82 -1.56
N PRO A 544 14.29 13.03 -0.80
CA PRO A 544 15.00 14.30 -0.81
C PRO A 544 15.51 14.67 -2.22
N GLU A 545 16.12 13.70 -2.90
CA GLU A 545 16.68 13.88 -4.23
C GLU A 545 15.58 14.06 -5.31
N ALA A 546 14.39 13.49 -5.08
CA ALA A 546 13.21 13.72 -5.90
C ALA A 546 12.64 15.13 -5.72
N LEU A 547 12.48 15.61 -4.49
CA LEU A 547 11.95 16.96 -4.23
C LEU A 547 12.91 18.05 -4.72
N GLU A 548 14.23 17.89 -4.54
CA GLU A 548 15.24 18.81 -5.07
C GLU A 548 15.23 18.89 -6.61
N PHE A 549 14.93 17.78 -7.29
CA PHE A 549 14.81 17.77 -8.75
C PHE A 549 13.47 18.35 -9.23
N LEU A 550 12.35 18.01 -8.59
CA LEU A 550 11.01 18.38 -9.02
C LEU A 550 10.59 19.78 -8.57
N PHE A 551 11.10 20.28 -7.44
CA PHE A 551 10.74 21.55 -6.80
C PHE A 551 11.99 22.34 -6.36
N PRO A 552 12.98 22.60 -7.24
CA PRO A 552 14.18 23.35 -6.84
C PRO A 552 13.84 24.75 -6.32
N ALA A 553 14.69 25.28 -5.43
CA ALA A 553 14.62 26.68 -5.03
C ALA A 553 14.71 27.64 -6.24
N ARG A 554 14.09 28.84 -6.10
CA ARG A 554 14.03 29.90 -7.12
C ARG A 554 14.64 31.20 -6.62
#